data_AF-A0A557SRW0-F1
#
_entry.id   AF-A0A557SRW0-F1
#
_cell.length_a   1.000
_cell.length_b   1.000
_cell.length_c   1.000
_cell.angle_alpha   90.00
_cell.angle_beta   90.00
_cell.angle_gamma   90.00
#
_symmetry.space_group_name_H-M   'P 1'
#
loop_
_entity.id
_entity.type
_entity.pdbx_description
1 polymer ?
#
loop_
_entity_poly.entity_id
_entity_poly.type
_entity_poly.pdbx_seq_one_letter_code
_entity_poly.pdbx_strand_id
1 'polypeptide(L)' 'MEKKFSSIRAFVDVGGNTKPCVICGNTATQEAIFAVEGATIIEKYCDSCAKKNIT' A
#
# COMPACT_ATOMS: atom_id res chain seq x y z
N MET A 1 -11.97 -14.20 -5.30
CA MET A 1 -11.88 -13.57 -3.96
C MET A 1 -11.69 -12.09 -4.17
N GLU A 2 -12.70 -11.28 -3.84
CA GLU A 2 -12.68 -9.84 -4.06
C GLU A 2 -11.93 -9.14 -2.93
N LYS A 3 -10.91 -8.34 -3.26
CA LYS A 3 -10.22 -7.49 -2.29
C LYS A 3 -11.03 -6.20 -2.14
N LYS A 4 -11.54 -5.92 -0.94
CA LYS A 4 -12.25 -4.66 -0.67
C LYS A 4 -11.28 -3.63 -0.13
N PHE A 5 -11.08 -2.54 -0.87
CA PHE A 5 -10.32 -1.40 -0.35
C PHE A 5 -10.93 -0.92 0.96
N SER A 6 -10.10 -0.86 2.00
CA SER A 6 -10.52 -0.44 3.33
C SER A 6 -10.00 0.96 3.65
N SER A 7 -8.69 1.20 3.50
CA SER A 7 -8.11 2.52 3.74
C SER A 7 -6.70 2.62 3.17
N ILE A 8 -6.21 3.85 2.97
CA ILE A 8 -4.83 4.14 2.61
C ILE A 8 -4.25 5.16 3.60
N ARG A 9 -3.00 4.96 4.00
CA ARG A 9 -2.31 5.84 4.94
C ARG A 9 -0.86 6.07 4.53
N ALA A 10 -0.31 7.20 4.97
CA ALA A 10 1.11 7.49 4.79
C ALA A 10 1.95 6.40 5.48
N PHE A 11 2.88 5.82 4.72
CA PHE A 11 3.90 4.93 5.26
C PHE A 11 5.12 5.77 5.61
N VAL A 12 5.40 5.92 6.90
CA VAL A 12 6.65 6.51 7.37
C VAL A 12 7.55 5.37 7.80
N ASP A 13 8.67 5.18 7.10
CA ASP A 13 9.66 4.18 7.46
C ASP A 13 10.44 4.67 8.70
N VAL A 14 10.07 4.14 9.87
CA VAL A 14 10.72 4.50 11.15
C VAL A 14 11.98 3.66 11.41
N GLY A 15 12.28 2.67 10.55
CA GLY A 15 13.31 1.64 10.82
C GLY A 15 14.36 1.42 9.73
N GLY A 16 14.49 2.31 8.74
CA GLY A 16 15.42 2.16 7.63
C GLY A 16 15.10 0.99 6.69
N ASN A 17 13.90 0.39 6.80
CA ASN A 17 13.44 -0.72 5.98
C ASN A 17 12.46 -0.20 4.93
N THR A 18 13.00 0.63 4.04
CA THR A 18 12.28 1.12 2.86
C THR A 18 11.78 -0.06 2.05
N LYS A 19 10.46 -0.24 2.05
CA LYS A 19 9.81 -1.25 1.23
C LYS A 19 9.56 -0.70 -0.16
N PRO A 20 9.75 -1.50 -1.21
CA PRO A 20 9.46 -1.07 -2.57
C PRO A 20 7.94 -1.00 -2.81
N CYS A 21 7.55 -0.13 -3.73
CA CYS A 21 6.21 -0.04 -4.26
C CYS A 21 5.89 -1.30 -5.05
N VAL A 22 4.73 -1.91 -4.79
CA VAL A 22 4.28 -3.14 -5.46
C VAL A 22 4.07 -2.96 -6.97
N ILE A 23 3.91 -1.72 -7.45
CA ILE A 23 3.65 -1.42 -8.87
C ILE A 23 4.94 -1.09 -9.64
N CYS A 24 5.79 -0.21 -9.09
CA CYS A 24 6.94 0.34 -9.83
C CYS A 24 8.31 0.07 -9.18
N GLY A 25 8.37 -0.58 -8.03
CA GLY A 25 9.62 -0.87 -7.32
C GLY A 25 10.26 0.33 -6.61
N ASN A 26 9.84 1.57 -6.88
CA ASN A 26 10.32 2.76 -6.16
C ASN A 26 9.98 2.72 -4.67
N THR A 27 10.66 3.52 -3.85
CA THR A 27 10.38 3.62 -2.41
C THR A 27 8.90 3.86 -2.14
N ALA A 28 8.29 2.96 -1.35
CA ALA A 28 6.90 3.12 -0.94
C ALA A 28 6.79 4.19 0.14
N THR A 29 5.81 5.06 -0.01
CA THR A 29 5.48 6.16 0.91
C THR A 29 4.04 6.06 1.41
N GLN A 30 3.27 5.10 0.93
CA GLN A 30 1.89 4.84 1.31
C GLN A 30 1.65 3.34 1.52
N GLU A 31 0.79 3.00 2.47
CA GLU A 31 0.28 1.64 2.67
C GLU A 31 -1.23 1.64 2.45
N ALA A 32 -1.67 0.76 1.56
CA ALA A 32 -3.07 0.49 1.32
C ALA A 32 -3.47 -0.79 2.05
N ILE A 33 -4.63 -0.74 2.68
CA ILE A 33 -5.20 -1.81 3.46
C ILE A 33 -6.43 -2.32 2.71
N PHE A 34 -6.42 -3.60 2.40
CA PHE A 34 -7.52 -4.30 1.75
C PHE A 34 -8.05 -5.37 2.69
N ALA A 35 -9.37 -5.37 2.89
CA ALA A 35 -10.05 -6.44 3.59
C ALA A 35 -10.38 -7.56 2.60
N VAL A 36 -10.11 -8.80 3.01
CA VAL A 36 -10.57 -10.03 2.35
C VAL A 36 -11.22 -10.92 3.41
N GLU A 37 -12.04 -11.88 3.00
CA GLU A 37 -12.68 -12.79 3.95
C GLU A 37 -11.63 -13.54 4.80
N GLY A 38 -11.60 -13.23 6.09
CA GLY A 38 -10.70 -13.85 7.07
C GLY A 38 -9.28 -13.27 7.12
N ALA A 39 -8.92 -12.26 6.31
CA ALA A 39 -7.59 -11.65 6.36
C ALA A 39 -7.56 -10.17 5.95
N THR A 40 -6.45 -9.51 6.27
CA THR A 40 -6.17 -8.15 5.81
C THR A 40 -4.88 -8.16 5.00
N ILE A 41 -4.94 -7.62 3.80
CA ILE A 41 -3.81 -7.49 2.89
C ILE A 41 -3.31 -6.06 2.98
N ILE A 42 -2.03 -5.89 3.25
CA ILE A 42 -1.37 -4.59 3.27
C ILE A 42 -0.43 -4.53 2.08
N GLU A 43 -0.72 -3.65 1.12
CA GLU A 43 0.10 -3.41 -0.06
C GLU A 43 0.74 -2.03 0.04
N LYS A 44 2.01 -1.93 -0.38
CA LYS A 44 2.81 -0.70 -0.25
C LYS A 44 2.98 -0.03 -1.60
N TYR A 45 2.73 1.27 -1.66
CA TYR A 45 2.75 2.06 -2.88
C TYR A 45 3.59 3.33 -2.70
N CYS A 46 4.18 3.81 -3.79
CA CYS A 46 4.68 5.18 -3.84
C CYS A 46 3.52 6.15 -4.08
N ASP A 47 3.72 7.43 -3.78
CA ASP A 47 2.69 8.46 -3.89
C ASP A 47 2.01 8.52 -5.26
N SER A 48 2.81 8.42 -6.34
CA SER A 48 2.30 8.45 -7.70
C SER A 48 1.44 7.22 -8.03
N CYS A 49 1.86 6.02 -7.60
CA CYS A 49 1.09 4.80 -7.86
C CYS A 49 -0.17 4.72 -6.98
N ALA A 50 -0.09 5.20 -5.74
CA ALA A 50 -1.23 5.28 -4.84
C ALA A 50 -2.33 6.20 -5.43
N LYS A 51 -1.97 7.42 -5.83
CA LYS A 51 -2.91 8.37 -6.45
C LYS A 51 -3.54 7.86 -7.75
N LYS A 52 -2.87 6.97 -8.48
CA LYS A 52 -3.33 6.48 -9.78
C LYS A 52 -4.19 5.21 -9.70
N ASN A 53 -4.02 4.40 -8.65
CA ASN A 53 -4.63 3.07 -8.56
C ASN A 53 -5.58 2.90 -7.36
N ILE A 54 -5.57 3.83 -6.40
CA ILE A 54 -6.34 3.70 -5.15
C ILE A 54 -7.31 4.87 -4.94
N THR A 55 -6.95 6.06 -5.43
CA THR A 55 -7.84 7.25 -5.48
C THR A 55 -8.59 7.27 -6.81
#